data_AF-A0A1V4H9X6-F1
#
_entry.id   AF-A0A1V4H9X6-F1
#
_cell.length_a   1.000
_cell.length_b   1.000
_cell.length_c   1.000
_cell.angle_alpha   90.00
_cell.angle_beta   90.00
_cell.angle_gamma   90.00
#
_symmetry.space_group_name_H-M   'P 1'
#
loop_
_entity.id
_entity.type
_entity.pdbx_description
1 polymer ?
#
loop_
_entity_poly.entity_id
_entity_poly.type
_entity_poly.pdbx_seq_one_letter_code
_entity_poly.pdbx_strand_id
1 'polypeptide(L)'
;MHSYLEKIEKYLKALSSSERIDIIKEIKSAMLELQNTGLTTERIIERLGNPKELAKAYLGDAISKNSKFSWRKFAAVFAFCSSFAGAIGMFVLPIISTLSIALMISGVITPLGGIIKFVGNFMGDDITGITIQIGAFTPSPMQFLPASIVIGVLMFLLGKVLWRLTIKYIHAISQNKKTL
;
A
#
# COMPACT_ATOMS: atom_id res chain seq x y z
N MET A 1 -17.29 26.66 1.85
CA MET A 1 -17.15 25.37 2.59
C MET A 1 -17.36 24.14 1.72
N HIS A 2 -18.43 24.04 0.93
CA HIS A 2 -18.73 22.82 0.14
C HIS A 2 -17.58 22.39 -0.79
N SER A 3 -17.03 23.33 -1.58
CA SER A 3 -15.86 23.07 -2.45
C SER A 3 -14.61 22.59 -1.69
N TYR A 4 -14.46 22.94 -0.41
CA TYR A 4 -13.34 22.45 0.42
C TYR A 4 -13.53 20.97 0.79
N LEU A 5 -14.74 20.60 1.22
CA LEU A 5 -15.09 19.22 1.54
C LEU A 5 -15.03 18.31 0.30
N GLU A 6 -15.48 18.78 -0.87
CA GLU A 6 -15.36 18.02 -2.13
C GLU A 6 -13.89 17.72 -2.48
N LYS A 7 -12.98 18.69 -2.28
CA LYS A 7 -11.55 18.48 -2.49
C LYS A 7 -10.99 17.41 -1.55
N ILE A 8 -11.35 17.46 -0.27
CA ILE A 8 -10.96 16.43 0.70
C ILE A 8 -11.51 15.07 0.29
N GLU A 9 -12.79 14.98 -0.04
CA GLU A 9 -13.43 13.73 -0.44
C GLU A 9 -12.73 13.11 -1.65
N LYS A 10 -12.36 13.94 -2.64
CA LYS A 10 -11.58 13.52 -3.81
C LYS A 10 -10.23 12.92 -3.42
N TYR A 11 -9.53 13.51 -2.46
CA TYR A 11 -8.25 12.97 -1.96
C TYR A 11 -8.43 11.70 -1.12
N LEU A 12 -9.56 11.55 -0.42
CA LEU A 12 -9.88 10.38 0.40
C LEU A 12 -10.53 9.22 -0.37
N LYS A 13 -10.66 9.29 -1.70
CA LYS A 13 -11.26 8.21 -2.52
C LYS A 13 -10.60 6.84 -2.36
N ALA A 14 -9.35 6.77 -1.91
CA ALA A 14 -8.65 5.53 -1.65
C ALA A 14 -9.12 4.80 -0.37
N LEU A 15 -9.81 5.49 0.54
CA LEU A 15 -10.39 4.91 1.76
C LEU A 15 -11.72 4.22 1.47
N SER A 16 -12.18 3.39 2.42
CA SER A 16 -13.52 2.82 2.34
C SER A 16 -14.59 3.91 2.45
N SER A 17 -15.78 3.65 1.87
CA SER A 17 -16.90 4.59 1.95
C SER A 17 -17.25 4.95 3.39
N SER A 18 -17.21 3.98 4.31
CA SER A 18 -17.48 4.21 5.74
C SER A 18 -16.46 5.17 6.35
N GLU A 19 -15.15 4.86 6.24
CA GLU A 19 -14.09 5.70 6.80
C GLU A 19 -14.12 7.11 6.21
N ARG A 20 -14.38 7.23 4.90
CA ARG A 20 -14.49 8.53 4.23
C ARG A 20 -15.67 9.34 4.79
N ILE A 21 -16.83 8.73 4.96
CA ILE A 21 -18.02 9.40 5.52
C ILE A 21 -17.74 9.86 6.95
N ASP A 22 -17.10 9.02 7.77
CA ASP A 22 -16.77 9.34 9.15
C ASP A 22 -15.81 10.55 9.22
N ILE A 23 -14.75 10.56 8.42
CA ILE A 23 -13.79 11.67 8.35
C ILE A 23 -14.46 12.97 7.85
N ILE A 24 -15.30 12.89 6.82
CA ILE A 24 -16.01 14.07 6.29
C ILE A 24 -16.97 14.62 7.34
N LYS A 25 -17.64 13.76 8.10
CA LYS A 25 -18.52 14.16 9.20
C LYS A 25 -17.73 14.85 10.31
N GLU A 26 -16.57 14.33 10.68
CA GLU A 26 -15.67 14.94 11.67
C GLU A 26 -15.24 16.35 11.26
N ILE A 27 -14.75 16.51 10.02
CA ILE A 27 -14.34 17.83 9.49
C ILE A 27 -15.53 18.79 9.42
N LYS A 28 -16.71 18.30 9.01
CA LYS A 28 -17.94 19.12 8.96
C LYS A 28 -18.35 19.58 10.35
N SER A 29 -18.27 18.72 11.37
CA SER A 29 -18.51 19.11 12.76
C SER A 29 -17.53 20.17 13.23
N ALA A 30 -16.23 20.01 12.97
CA ALA A 30 -15.22 21.02 13.29
C ALA A 30 -15.48 22.38 12.59
N MET A 31 -15.93 22.37 11.33
CA MET A 31 -16.33 23.58 10.62
C MET A 31 -17.53 24.28 11.29
N LEU A 32 -18.53 23.53 11.74
CA LEU A 32 -19.71 24.07 12.42
C LEU A 32 -19.37 24.67 13.78
N GLU A 33 -18.49 24.04 14.55
CA GLU A 33 -18.01 24.59 15.83
C GLU A 33 -17.28 25.93 15.65
N LEU A 34 -16.44 26.03 14.61
CA LEU A 34 -15.76 27.29 14.28
C LEU A 34 -16.74 28.34 13.74
N GLN A 35 -17.79 27.93 13.03
CA GLN A 35 -18.83 28.85 12.59
C GLN A 35 -19.65 29.40 13.77
N ASN A 36 -19.97 28.55 14.76
CA ASN A 36 -20.70 28.94 15.96
C ASN A 36 -19.92 29.90 16.86
N THR A 37 -18.58 29.90 16.76
CA THR A 37 -17.71 30.90 17.41
C THR A 37 -17.60 32.21 16.64
N GLY A 38 -18.37 32.37 15.55
CA GLY A 38 -18.49 33.61 14.78
C GLY A 38 -17.41 33.80 13.72
N LEU A 39 -16.59 32.78 13.42
CA LEU A 39 -15.58 32.88 12.36
C LEU A 39 -16.22 32.85 10.97
N THR A 40 -15.68 33.67 10.06
CA THR A 40 -16.05 33.63 8.65
C THR A 40 -15.50 32.38 7.97
N THR A 41 -16.08 32.00 6.83
CA THR A 41 -15.69 30.78 6.09
C THR A 41 -14.21 30.77 5.71
N GLU A 42 -13.64 31.94 5.40
CA GLU A 42 -12.24 32.10 5.00
C GLU A 42 -11.31 31.80 6.17
N ARG A 43 -11.63 32.30 7.37
CA ARG A 43 -10.85 32.03 8.59
C ARG A 43 -10.93 30.59 9.04
N ILE A 44 -12.08 29.95 8.80
CA ILE A 44 -12.28 28.52 9.08
C ILE A 44 -11.38 27.68 8.16
N ILE A 45 -11.34 28.00 6.87
CA ILE A 45 -10.47 27.31 5.90
C ILE A 45 -9.00 27.56 6.22
N GLU A 46 -8.63 28.78 6.63
CA GLU A 46 -7.28 29.12 7.06
C GLU A 46 -6.87 28.29 8.29
N ARG A 47 -7.76 28.13 9.28
CA ARG A 47 -7.57 27.28 10.47
C ARG A 47 -7.42 25.79 10.13
N LEU A 48 -8.22 25.28 9.20
CA LEU A 48 -8.16 23.88 8.74
C LEU A 48 -6.95 23.62 7.83
N GLY A 49 -6.40 24.66 7.23
CA GLY A 49 -5.24 24.59 6.34
C GLY A 49 -5.55 23.94 5.00
N ASN A 50 -4.49 23.45 4.35
CA ASN A 50 -4.59 22.91 2.99
C ASN A 50 -5.38 21.59 2.98
N PRO A 51 -6.45 21.46 2.15
CA PRO A 51 -7.30 20.26 2.12
C PRO A 51 -6.52 19.00 1.72
N LYS A 52 -5.46 19.15 0.92
CA LYS A 52 -4.57 18.06 0.51
C LYS A 52 -3.72 17.55 1.67
N GLU A 53 -3.21 18.46 2.50
CA GLU A 53 -2.40 18.08 3.67
C GLU A 53 -3.25 17.48 4.77
N LEU A 54 -4.44 18.04 5.01
CA LEU A 54 -5.40 17.49 5.95
C LEU A 54 -5.81 16.06 5.54
N ALA A 55 -6.21 15.86 4.27
CA ALA A 55 -6.55 14.53 3.76
C ALA A 55 -5.37 13.54 3.86
N LYS A 56 -4.14 14.01 3.69
CA LYS A 56 -2.93 13.20 3.80
C LYS A 56 -2.70 12.71 5.23
N ALA A 57 -2.98 13.52 6.25
CA ALA A 57 -2.88 13.10 7.65
C ALA A 57 -3.84 11.93 7.95
N TYR A 58 -5.08 12.03 7.46
CA TYR A 58 -6.06 10.95 7.57
C TYR A 58 -5.66 9.69 6.79
N LEU A 59 -5.16 9.84 5.55
CA LEU A 59 -4.64 8.71 4.77
C LEU A 59 -3.48 8.02 5.49
N GLY A 60 -2.52 8.78 6.03
CA GLY A 60 -1.38 8.25 6.78
C GLY A 60 -1.81 7.46 8.02
N ASP A 61 -2.80 7.97 8.76
CA ASP A 61 -3.37 7.30 9.92
C ASP A 61 -4.08 5.98 9.54
N ALA A 62 -4.92 6.01 8.51
CA ALA A 62 -5.62 4.84 7.99
C ALA A 62 -4.66 3.75 7.46
N ILE A 63 -3.58 4.14 6.77
CA ILE A 63 -2.53 3.23 6.31
C ILE A 63 -1.81 2.59 7.51
N SER A 64 -1.57 3.37 8.57
CA SER A 64 -0.81 2.93 9.75
C SER A 64 -1.61 2.02 10.69
N LYS A 65 -2.95 2.10 10.68
CA LYS A 65 -3.85 1.39 11.61
C LYS A 65 -3.63 -0.13 11.64
N ASN A 66 -3.17 -0.73 10.54
CA ASN A 66 -2.86 -2.16 10.50
C ASN A 66 -1.74 -2.47 9.50
N SER A 67 -0.85 -3.40 9.84
CA SER A 67 0.27 -3.78 8.97
C SER A 67 -0.10 -4.76 7.84
N LYS A 68 -1.30 -5.37 7.89
CA LYS A 68 -1.75 -6.34 6.86
C LYS A 68 -1.94 -5.67 5.49
N PHE A 69 -1.50 -6.36 4.43
CA PHE A 69 -1.71 -5.96 3.04
C PHE A 69 -3.21 -5.94 2.66
N SER A 70 -3.60 -4.98 1.82
CA SER A 70 -4.93 -4.88 1.22
C SER A 70 -4.85 -4.00 -0.03
N TRP A 71 -5.62 -4.33 -1.08
CA TRP A 71 -5.75 -3.51 -2.28
C TRP A 71 -6.11 -2.05 -1.99
N ARG A 72 -6.94 -1.82 -0.96
CA ARG A 72 -7.30 -0.46 -0.51
C ARG A 72 -6.11 0.28 0.08
N LYS A 73 -5.26 -0.41 0.85
CA LYS A 73 -4.04 0.19 1.41
C LYS A 73 -3.01 0.47 0.33
N PHE A 74 -2.88 -0.41 -0.65
CA PHE A 74 -2.03 -0.12 -1.80
C PHE A 74 -2.49 1.16 -2.53
N ALA A 75 -3.79 1.27 -2.80
CA ALA A 75 -4.36 2.49 -3.37
C ALA A 75 -4.15 3.72 -2.47
N ALA A 76 -4.27 3.57 -1.15
CA ALA A 76 -4.04 4.66 -0.19
C ALA A 76 -2.56 5.07 -0.11
N VAL A 77 -1.62 4.12 -0.15
CA VAL A 77 -0.17 4.37 -0.22
C VAL A 77 0.17 5.11 -1.51
N PHE A 78 -0.40 4.69 -2.64
CA PHE A 78 -0.24 5.36 -3.92
C PHE A 78 -0.83 6.78 -3.89
N ALA A 79 -2.04 6.96 -3.36
CA ALA A 79 -2.68 8.27 -3.21
C ALA A 79 -1.90 9.20 -2.27
N PHE A 80 -1.40 8.68 -1.14
CA PHE A 80 -0.55 9.41 -0.19
C PHE A 80 0.76 9.87 -0.86
N CYS A 81 1.36 9.01 -1.68
CA CYS A 81 2.59 9.27 -2.39
C CYS A 81 2.42 10.30 -3.52
N SER A 82 1.40 10.17 -4.37
CA SER A 82 1.09 11.14 -5.43
C SER A 82 0.75 12.53 -4.88
N SER A 83 0.43 12.62 -3.58
CA SER A 83 0.18 13.86 -2.86
C SER A 83 1.47 14.51 -2.32
N PHE A 84 2.59 13.79 -2.27
CA PHE A 84 3.86 14.26 -1.72
C PHE A 84 4.61 15.17 -2.71
N ALA A 85 4.99 16.39 -2.30
CA ALA A 85 5.72 17.35 -3.14
C ALA A 85 7.26 17.18 -3.11
N GLY A 86 7.78 16.22 -2.33
CA GLY A 86 9.21 15.91 -2.28
C GLY A 86 9.59 14.82 -3.28
N ALA A 87 10.51 15.14 -4.19
CA ALA A 87 10.94 14.27 -5.29
C ALA A 87 11.33 12.84 -4.86
N ILE A 88 11.91 12.66 -3.67
CA ILE A 88 12.36 11.35 -3.17
C ILE A 88 11.16 10.46 -2.76
N GLY A 89 10.16 11.04 -2.09
CA GLY A 89 8.99 10.30 -1.62
C GLY A 89 8.10 9.81 -2.76
N MET A 90 8.06 10.57 -3.86
CA MET A 90 7.22 10.30 -5.04
C MET A 90 7.61 9.02 -5.79
N PHE A 91 8.89 8.63 -5.76
CA PHE A 91 9.38 7.43 -6.45
C PHE A 91 9.63 6.27 -5.50
N VAL A 92 10.23 6.52 -4.32
CA VAL A 92 10.66 5.45 -3.42
C VAL A 92 9.47 4.65 -2.87
N LEU A 93 8.38 5.32 -2.48
CA LEU A 93 7.19 4.66 -1.96
C LEU A 93 6.50 3.73 -2.96
N PRO A 94 6.17 4.15 -4.20
CA PRO A 94 5.51 3.29 -5.16
C PRO A 94 6.45 2.18 -5.64
N ILE A 95 7.76 2.43 -5.76
CA ILE A 95 8.73 1.40 -6.13
C ILE A 95 8.80 0.31 -5.07
N ILE A 96 9.01 0.66 -3.79
CA ILE A 96 9.09 -0.34 -2.70
C ILE A 96 7.74 -1.06 -2.53
N SER A 97 6.63 -0.34 -2.62
CA SER A 97 5.28 -0.91 -2.53
C SER A 97 5.02 -1.91 -3.66
N THR A 98 5.32 -1.53 -4.90
CA THR A 98 5.16 -2.40 -6.08
C THR A 98 6.09 -3.61 -6.01
N LEU A 99 7.35 -3.41 -5.62
CA LEU A 99 8.33 -4.48 -5.45
C LEU A 99 7.89 -5.48 -4.37
N SER A 100 7.37 -4.98 -3.25
CA SER A 100 6.83 -5.81 -2.18
C SER A 100 5.69 -6.70 -2.66
N ILE A 101 4.74 -6.14 -3.42
CA ILE A 101 3.62 -6.90 -3.99
C ILE A 101 4.12 -7.91 -5.02
N ALA A 102 5.02 -7.49 -5.91
CA ALA A 102 5.61 -8.37 -6.93
C ALA A 102 6.32 -9.56 -6.27
N LEU A 103 7.08 -9.34 -5.21
CA LEU A 103 7.73 -10.39 -4.43
C LEU A 103 6.72 -11.31 -3.73
N MET A 104 5.64 -10.77 -3.16
CA MET A 104 4.58 -11.59 -2.55
C MET A 104 3.89 -12.47 -3.59
N ILE A 105 3.52 -11.91 -4.74
CA ILE A 105 2.86 -12.64 -5.83
C ILE A 105 3.81 -13.70 -6.40
N SER A 106 5.05 -13.31 -6.69
CA SER A 106 6.07 -14.25 -7.16
C SER A 106 6.30 -15.37 -6.16
N GLY A 107 6.37 -15.06 -4.86
CA GLY A 107 6.54 -16.07 -3.81
C GLY A 107 5.42 -17.11 -3.74
N VAL A 108 4.21 -16.80 -4.23
CA VAL A 108 3.08 -17.73 -4.34
C VAL A 108 3.08 -18.46 -5.69
N ILE A 109 3.43 -17.79 -6.78
CA ILE A 109 3.48 -18.40 -8.13
C ILE A 109 4.60 -19.43 -8.24
N THR A 110 5.77 -19.16 -7.64
CA THR A 110 6.93 -20.07 -7.67
C THR A 110 6.61 -21.50 -7.18
N PRO A 111 6.00 -21.70 -5.99
CA PRO A 111 5.63 -23.05 -5.53
C PRO A 111 4.51 -23.67 -6.36
N LEU A 112 3.58 -22.88 -6.91
CA LEU A 112 2.55 -23.41 -7.83
C LEU A 112 3.18 -23.97 -9.11
N GLY A 113 4.15 -23.28 -9.69
CA GLY A 113 4.93 -23.79 -10.82
C GLY A 113 5.69 -25.07 -10.48
N GLY A 114 6.26 -25.15 -9.28
CA GLY A 114 6.89 -26.36 -8.76
C GLY A 114 5.96 -27.57 -8.69
N ILE A 115 4.73 -27.36 -8.20
CA ILE A 115 3.70 -28.40 -8.12
C ILE A 115 3.28 -28.86 -9.53
N ILE A 116 3.02 -27.93 -10.44
CA ILE A 116 2.61 -28.25 -11.83
C ILE A 116 3.69 -29.09 -12.51
N LYS A 117 4.98 -28.72 -12.35
CA LYS A 117 6.08 -29.48 -12.94
C LYS A 117 6.22 -30.89 -12.34
N PHE A 118 6.00 -31.02 -11.03
CA PHE A 118 6.04 -32.32 -10.36
C PHE A 118 4.91 -33.24 -10.83
N VAL A 119 3.69 -32.72 -10.99
CA VAL A 119 2.53 -33.48 -11.52
C VAL A 119 2.73 -33.82 -13.00
N GLY A 120 3.26 -32.90 -13.82
CA GLY A 120 3.58 -33.17 -15.22
C GLY A 120 4.60 -34.29 -15.40
N ASN A 121 5.67 -34.26 -14.60
CA ASN A 121 6.66 -35.35 -14.56
C ASN A 121 6.05 -36.70 -14.14
N PHE A 122 5.00 -36.71 -13.31
CA PHE A 122 4.28 -37.93 -12.95
C PHE A 122 3.38 -38.45 -14.09
N MET A 123 2.88 -37.56 -14.96
CA MET A 123 2.06 -37.90 -16.13
C MET A 123 2.87 -38.24 -17.39
N GLY A 124 4.21 -38.14 -17.34
CA GLY A 124 5.10 -38.49 -18.45
C GLY A 124 5.33 -37.38 -19.49
N ASP A 125 4.76 -36.19 -19.28
CA ASP A 125 5.00 -35.01 -20.10
C ASP A 125 6.01 -34.08 -19.42
N ASP A 126 7.17 -33.91 -20.06
CA ASP A 126 8.19 -32.96 -19.60
C ASP A 126 7.76 -31.54 -20.02
N ILE A 127 7.09 -30.83 -19.10
CA ILE A 127 6.63 -29.46 -19.34
C ILE A 127 7.85 -28.51 -19.36
N THR A 128 8.44 -28.36 -20.55
CA THR A 128 9.67 -27.60 -20.84
C THR A 128 9.56 -26.09 -20.55
N GLY A 129 8.36 -25.57 -20.28
CA GLY A 129 8.13 -24.15 -19.99
C GLY A 129 8.44 -23.71 -18.55
N ILE A 130 8.50 -24.62 -17.57
CA ILE A 130 8.71 -24.28 -16.16
C ILE A 130 10.11 -24.73 -15.75
N THR A 131 11.09 -23.83 -15.80
CA THR A 131 12.47 -24.11 -15.35
C THR A 131 12.96 -23.07 -14.35
N ILE A 132 13.73 -23.53 -13.38
CA ILE A 132 14.52 -22.75 -12.44
C ILE A 132 15.94 -22.99 -12.95
N GLN A 133 16.45 -22.02 -13.71
CA GLN A 133 17.82 -22.04 -14.18
C GLN A 133 18.62 -21.13 -13.26
N ILE A 134 19.56 -21.72 -12.52
CA ILE A 134 20.56 -20.97 -11.76
C ILE A 134 21.89 -21.23 -12.46
N GLY A 135 22.26 -20.35 -13.41
CA GLY A 135 23.42 -20.57 -14.26
C GLY A 135 23.29 -21.83 -15.12
N ALA A 136 24.30 -22.71 -15.09
CA ALA A 136 24.33 -23.97 -15.86
C ALA A 136 23.66 -25.17 -15.15
N PHE A 137 23.12 -24.99 -13.95
CA PHE A 137 22.50 -26.06 -13.18
C PHE A 137 20.97 -26.07 -13.39
N THR A 138 20.47 -27.15 -13.98
CA THR A 138 19.05 -27.50 -14.01
C THR A 138 18.80 -28.57 -12.94
N PRO A 139 18.09 -28.23 -11.83
CA PRO A 139 17.76 -29.22 -10.82
C PRO A 139 16.87 -30.32 -11.39
N SER A 140 17.09 -31.56 -10.97
CA SER A 140 16.22 -32.68 -11.34
C SER A 140 14.78 -32.41 -10.87
N PRO A 141 13.75 -32.94 -11.56
CA PRO A 141 12.34 -32.67 -11.23
C PRO A 141 11.97 -32.94 -9.76
N MET A 142 12.67 -33.89 -9.13
CA MET A 142 12.47 -34.28 -7.72
C MET A 142 13.06 -33.26 -6.71
N GLN A 143 14.09 -32.51 -7.10
CA GLN A 143 14.69 -31.43 -6.30
C GLN A 143 14.01 -30.07 -6.55
N PHE A 144 13.30 -29.94 -7.66
CA PHE A 144 12.65 -28.72 -8.10
C PHE A 144 11.54 -28.26 -7.17
N LEU A 145 10.69 -29.19 -6.71
CA LEU A 145 9.55 -28.90 -5.85
C LEU A 145 9.99 -28.31 -4.49
N PRO A 146 10.84 -28.96 -3.68
CA PRO A 146 11.27 -28.40 -2.40
C PRO A 146 12.03 -27.08 -2.58
N ALA A 147 12.87 -26.96 -3.62
CA ALA A 147 13.56 -25.70 -3.91
C ALA A 147 12.59 -24.55 -4.22
N SER A 148 11.56 -24.81 -5.03
CA SER A 148 10.54 -23.80 -5.37
C SER A 148 9.73 -23.33 -4.16
N ILE A 149 9.45 -24.23 -3.21
CA ILE A 149 8.76 -23.89 -1.96
C ILE A 149 9.66 -23.02 -1.09
N VAL A 150 10.92 -23.40 -0.90
CA VAL A 150 11.88 -22.64 -0.07
C VAL A 150 12.08 -21.23 -0.65
N ILE A 151 12.31 -21.13 -1.96
CA ILE A 151 12.50 -19.85 -2.65
C ILE A 151 11.22 -19.02 -2.59
N GLY A 152 10.06 -19.62 -2.82
CA GLY A 152 8.77 -18.94 -2.76
C GLY A 152 8.46 -18.37 -1.38
N VAL A 153 8.68 -19.17 -0.33
CA VAL A 153 8.55 -18.72 1.06
C VAL A 153 9.52 -17.59 1.38
N LEU A 154 10.78 -17.69 0.95
CA LEU A 154 11.78 -16.64 1.17
C LEU A 154 11.35 -15.32 0.50
N MET A 155 10.93 -15.36 -0.77
CA MET A 155 10.44 -14.19 -1.51
C MET A 155 9.20 -13.58 -0.86
N PHE A 156 8.26 -14.42 -0.43
CA PHE A 156 7.05 -13.96 0.25
C PHE A 156 7.36 -13.28 1.59
N LEU A 157 8.26 -13.85 2.39
CA LEU A 157 8.71 -13.26 3.65
C LEU A 157 9.43 -11.94 3.42
N LEU A 158 10.32 -11.86 2.43
CA LEU A 158 10.98 -10.61 2.03
C LEU A 158 9.96 -9.56 1.62
N GLY A 159 9.03 -9.90 0.72
CA GLY A 159 7.93 -9.01 0.33
C GLY A 159 7.15 -8.50 1.53
N LYS A 160 6.83 -9.37 2.49
CA LYS A 160 6.15 -9.00 3.75
C LYS A 160 6.97 -8.06 4.61
N VAL A 161 8.28 -8.26 4.74
CA VAL A 161 9.16 -7.35 5.47
C VAL A 161 9.19 -5.97 4.81
N LEU A 162 9.37 -5.90 3.48
CA LEU A 162 9.34 -4.65 2.72
C LEU A 162 8.01 -3.90 2.93
N TRP A 163 6.88 -4.61 2.88
CA TRP A 163 5.57 -4.00 3.13
C TRP A 163 5.50 -3.35 4.51
N ARG A 164 5.98 -4.04 5.57
CA ARG A 164 5.97 -3.48 6.92
C ARG A 164 6.85 -2.23 7.03
N LEU A 165 7.99 -2.21 6.36
CA LEU A 165 8.88 -1.04 6.34
C LEU A 165 8.19 0.17 5.67
N THR A 166 7.49 -0.05 4.55
CA THR A 166 6.71 1.01 3.88
C THR A 166 5.66 1.62 4.82
N ILE A 167 4.91 0.78 5.55
CA ILE A 167 3.90 1.27 6.51
C ILE A 167 4.55 2.04 7.65
N LYS A 168 5.67 1.53 8.21
CA LYS A 168 6.41 2.24 9.28
C LYS A 168 6.93 3.61 8.81
N TYR A 169 7.42 3.69 7.58
CA TYR A 169 7.90 4.95 7.01
C TYR A 169 6.77 5.97 6.83
N ILE A 170 5.61 5.54 6.30
CA ILE A 170 4.42 6.40 6.18
C ILE A 170 3.94 6.87 7.55
N HIS A 171 3.96 5.97 8.55
CA HIS A 171 3.62 6.32 9.92
C HIS A 171 4.56 7.41 10.46
N ALA A 172 5.88 7.23 10.33
CA ALA A 172 6.87 8.21 10.78
C ALA A 172 6.67 9.59 10.12
N ILE A 173 6.41 9.64 8.82
CA ILE A 173 6.13 10.90 8.10
C ILE A 173 4.80 11.52 8.53
N SER A 174 3.78 10.71 8.73
CA SER A 174 2.45 11.18 9.14
C SER A 174 2.46 11.78 10.55
N GLN A 175 3.28 11.25 11.45
CA GLN A 175 3.42 11.77 12.82
C GLN A 175 4.21 13.09 12.86
N ASN A 176 5.29 13.20 12.06
CA ASN A 176 6.09 14.43 11.98
C ASN A 176 5.31 15.65 11.46
N LYS A 177 4.22 15.43 10.70
CA LYS A 177 3.34 16.51 10.23
C LYS A 177 2.24 16.92 11.22
N LYS A 178 2.03 16.18 12.32
CA LYS A 178 1.12 16.58 13.40
C LYS A 178 1.80 17.48 14.44
N THR A 179 3.14 17.64 14.36
CA THR A 179 3.97 18.35 15.35
C THR A 179 4.56 19.68 14.85
N LEU A 180 4.17 20.13 13.66
CA LEU A 180 4.44 21.46 13.10
C LEU A 180 3.12 22.20 12.92
#